data_AF-A0A0S8DJG5-F1
#
_entry.id   AF-A0A0S8DJG5-F1
#
_cell.length_a   1.000
_cell.length_b   1.000
_cell.length_c   1.000
_cell.angle_alpha   90.00
_cell.angle_beta   90.00
_cell.angle_gamma   90.00
#
_symmetry.space_group_name_H-M   'P 1'
#
loop_
_entity.id
_entity.type
_entity.pdbx_description
1 polymer ?
#
loop_
_entity_poly.entity_id
_entity_poly.type
_entity_poly.pdbx_seq_one_letter_code
_entity_poly.pdbx_strand_id
1 'polypeptide(L)'
;MIKNNTKLYWRIWLISVGLILLLRFTVLLNSEEGIRFNIFLAYAALIWIPAIFVSLYEGRRLLSYLEEHHKKKWEEITYVPGFGSGGVNSFRSLPFVYSKDDLDDKNVRILKNNYKGVIKLLLTVFVTFIIIFLAIMIDSHAIAEFAKLISS
;
A
#
# COMPACT_ATOMS: atom_id res chain seq x y z
N MET A 1 18.44 12.48 11.62
CA MET A 1 18.17 12.83 10.20
C MET A 1 17.08 11.91 9.68
N ILE A 2 15.90 12.44 9.34
CA ILE A 2 14.75 11.65 8.87
C ILE A 2 15.04 11.15 7.45
N LYS A 3 15.23 9.84 7.27
CA LYS A 3 15.49 9.22 5.96
C LYS A 3 14.17 8.84 5.26
N ASN A 4 14.12 9.04 3.94
CA ASN A 4 13.00 8.61 3.12
C ASN A 4 13.17 7.13 2.71
N ASN A 5 12.45 6.23 3.37
CA ASN A 5 12.51 4.79 3.12
C ASN A 5 11.55 4.31 2.01
N THR A 6 10.69 5.18 1.46
CA THR A 6 9.66 4.80 0.47
C THR A 6 10.27 4.09 -0.74
N LYS A 7 11.46 4.50 -1.20
CA LYS A 7 12.14 3.87 -2.36
C LYS A 7 12.46 2.40 -2.15
N LEU A 8 12.82 2.00 -0.92
CA LEU A 8 13.11 0.60 -0.61
C LEU A 8 11.84 -0.25 -0.73
N TYR A 9 10.72 0.23 -0.20
CA TYR A 9 9.44 -0.46 -0.29
C TYR A 9 8.95 -0.62 -1.73
N TRP A 10 9.15 0.39 -2.57
CA TRP A 10 8.89 0.28 -4.02
C TRP A 10 9.70 -0.84 -4.67
N ARG A 11 10.99 -0.97 -4.34
CA ARG A 11 11.84 -2.03 -4.88
C ARG A 11 11.39 -3.41 -4.43
N ILE A 12 11.12 -3.57 -3.13
CA ILE A 12 10.62 -4.83 -2.56
C ILE A 12 9.32 -5.23 -3.27
N TRP A 13 8.38 -4.29 -3.40
CA TRP A 13 7.12 -4.50 -4.10
C TRP A 13 7.32 -4.97 -5.54
N LEU A 14 8.11 -4.25 -6.34
CA LEU A 14 8.36 -4.60 -7.74
C LEU A 14 9.01 -5.98 -7.90
N ILE A 15 9.96 -6.32 -7.02
CA ILE A 15 10.59 -7.65 -7.01
C ILE A 15 9.54 -8.72 -6.72
N SER A 16 8.70 -8.52 -5.70
CA SER A 16 7.65 -9.47 -5.35
C SER A 16 6.63 -9.67 -6.47
N VAL A 17 6.23 -8.60 -7.18
CA VAL A 17 5.37 -8.70 -8.37
C VAL A 17 6.06 -9.49 -9.49
N GLY A 18 7.33 -9.21 -9.77
CA GLY A 18 8.10 -9.95 -10.77
C GLY A 18 8.18 -11.44 -10.45
N LEU A 19 8.42 -11.78 -9.17
CA LEU A 19 8.51 -13.17 -8.71
C LEU A 19 7.17 -13.91 -8.83
N ILE A 20 6.05 -13.29 -8.43
CA ILE A 20 4.74 -13.97 -8.53
C ILE A 20 4.31 -14.17 -9.98
N LEU A 21 4.62 -13.22 -10.87
CA LEU A 21 4.38 -13.38 -12.30
C LEU A 21 5.28 -14.47 -12.90
N LEU A 22 6.55 -14.55 -12.50
CA LEU A 22 7.43 -15.63 -12.92
C LEU A 22 6.89 -17.00 -12.46
N LEU A 23 6.50 -17.11 -11.19
CA LEU A 23 5.87 -18.32 -10.63
C LEU A 23 4.58 -18.70 -11.37
N ARG A 24 3.81 -17.70 -11.82
CA ARG A 24 2.59 -17.93 -12.61
C ARG A 24 2.87 -18.70 -13.90
N PHE A 25 3.95 -18.37 -14.59
CA PHE A 25 4.32 -18.98 -15.86
C PHE A 25 5.08 -20.30 -15.71
N THR A 26 5.78 -20.51 -14.59
CA THR A 26 6.58 -21.74 -14.38
C THR A 26 5.83 -22.85 -13.66
N VAL A 27 5.12 -22.52 -12.57
CA VAL A 27 4.52 -23.51 -11.65
C VAL A 27 2.99 -23.48 -11.69
N LEU A 28 2.39 -22.28 -11.69
CA LEU A 28 0.95 -22.15 -11.50
C LEU A 28 0.11 -22.45 -12.75
N LEU A 29 0.72 -22.52 -13.93
CA LEU A 29 0.00 -22.77 -15.19
C LEU A 29 -0.78 -24.08 -15.21
N ASN A 30 -0.20 -25.11 -14.59
CA ASN A 30 -0.77 -26.46 -14.54
C ASN A 30 -1.24 -26.85 -13.13
N SER A 31 -1.25 -25.90 -12.19
CA SER A 31 -1.69 -26.15 -10.82
C SER A 31 -3.20 -26.11 -10.71
N GLU A 32 -3.76 -26.94 -9.84
CA GLU A 32 -5.18 -26.90 -9.47
C GLU A 32 -5.57 -25.53 -8.92
N GLU A 33 -6.83 -25.14 -9.12
CA GLU A 33 -7.33 -23.82 -8.74
C GLU A 33 -7.13 -23.51 -7.25
N GLY A 34 -7.38 -24.48 -6.36
CA GLY A 34 -7.18 -24.32 -4.92
C GLY A 34 -5.72 -24.02 -4.55
N ILE A 35 -4.76 -24.65 -5.24
CA ILE A 35 -3.33 -24.39 -5.03
C ILE A 35 -2.98 -22.96 -5.49
N ARG A 36 -3.49 -22.53 -6.64
CA ARG A 36 -3.28 -21.16 -7.16
C ARG A 36 -3.82 -20.12 -6.18
N PHE A 37 -5.02 -20.34 -5.66
CA PHE A 37 -5.65 -19.45 -4.68
C PHE A 37 -4.86 -19.36 -3.37
N ASN A 38 -4.42 -20.51 -2.83
CA ASN A 38 -3.62 -20.53 -1.59
C ASN A 38 -2.27 -19.81 -1.75
N ILE A 39 -1.60 -19.99 -2.89
CA ILE A 39 -0.35 -19.29 -3.19
C ILE A 39 -0.59 -17.78 -3.34
N PHE A 40 -1.69 -17.40 -3.99
CA PHE A 40 -2.10 -15.99 -4.05
C PHE A 40 -2.36 -15.39 -2.67
N LEU A 41 -3.06 -16.11 -1.78
CA LEU A 41 -3.29 -15.65 -0.40
C LEU A 41 -1.99 -15.49 0.39
N ALA A 42 -1.05 -16.42 0.25
CA ALA A 42 0.26 -16.33 0.89
C ALA A 42 1.04 -15.10 0.38
N TYR A 43 1.04 -14.88 -0.95
CA TYR A 43 1.59 -13.68 -1.57
C TYR A 43 0.91 -12.40 -1.04
N ALA A 44 -0.42 -12.39 -0.96
CA ALA A 44 -1.20 -11.28 -0.45
C ALA A 44 -0.79 -10.91 0.98
N ALA A 45 -0.72 -11.91 1.87
CA ALA A 45 -0.31 -11.70 3.25
C ALA A 45 1.11 -11.13 3.34
N LEU A 46 2.04 -11.68 2.55
CA LEU A 46 3.45 -11.24 2.53
C LEU A 46 3.61 -9.78 2.09
N ILE A 47 2.73 -9.28 1.24
CA ILE A 47 2.75 -7.90 0.77
C ILE A 47 1.99 -6.96 1.72
N TRP A 48 0.75 -7.33 2.06
CA TRP A 48 -0.16 -6.45 2.79
C TRP A 48 0.27 -6.24 4.23
N ILE A 49 0.79 -7.27 4.91
CA ILE A 49 1.22 -7.15 6.31
C ILE A 49 2.33 -6.10 6.45
N PRO A 50 3.48 -6.19 5.75
CA PRO A 50 4.50 -5.14 5.81
C PRO A 50 3.98 -3.77 5.39
N ALA A 51 3.14 -3.70 4.35
CA ALA A 51 2.61 -2.43 3.85
C ALA A 51 1.75 -1.71 4.91
N ILE A 52 0.92 -2.45 5.65
CA ILE A 52 0.14 -1.93 6.78
C ILE A 52 1.07 -1.42 7.89
N PHE A 53 2.09 -2.20 8.27
CA PHE A 53 3.04 -1.79 9.30
C PHE A 53 3.76 -0.49 8.94
N VAL A 54 4.19 -0.34 7.68
CA VAL A 54 4.87 0.86 7.18
C VAL A 54 3.94 2.07 7.19
N SER A 55 2.68 1.87 6.79
CA SER A 55 1.64 2.90 6.86
C SER A 55 1.42 3.42 8.27
N LEU A 56 1.23 2.50 9.22
CA LEU A 56 1.03 2.83 10.62
C LEU A 56 2.26 3.52 11.21
N TYR A 57 3.46 3.05 10.88
CA TYR A 57 4.70 3.62 11.37
C TYR A 57 4.90 5.07 10.88
N GLU A 58 4.79 5.33 9.59
CA GLU A 58 4.97 6.69 9.04
C GLU A 58 3.84 7.64 9.48
N GLY A 59 2.60 7.15 9.58
CA GLY A 59 1.48 7.92 10.12
C GLY A 59 1.69 8.30 11.58
N ARG A 60 2.10 7.34 12.43
CA ARG A 60 2.44 7.62 13.84
C ARG A 60 3.61 8.57 13.96
N ARG A 61 4.66 8.43 13.14
CA ARG A 61 5.82 9.34 13.19
C ARG A 61 5.44 10.79 12.89
N LEU A 62 4.52 11.02 11.96
CA LEU A 62 3.96 12.35 11.69
C LEU A 62 3.14 12.86 12.89
N LEU A 63 2.23 12.05 13.42
CA LEU A 63 1.36 12.46 14.53
C LEU A 63 2.16 12.76 15.80
N SER A 64 3.10 11.90 16.19
CA SER A 64 3.94 12.13 17.38
C SER A 64 4.79 13.39 17.24
N TYR A 65 5.33 13.68 16.05
CA TYR A 65 6.08 14.92 15.84
C TYR A 65 5.19 16.16 15.97
N LEU A 66 3.97 16.11 15.41
CA LEU A 66 3.00 17.21 15.53
C LEU A 66 2.53 17.38 16.98
N GLU A 67 2.37 16.31 17.75
CA GLU A 67 2.02 16.38 19.16
C GLU A 67 3.07 17.14 19.97
N GLU A 68 4.34 16.85 19.72
CA GLU A 68 5.48 17.44 20.44
C GLU A 68 5.75 18.91 20.02
N HIS A 69 5.66 19.23 18.73
CA HIS A 69 6.10 20.53 18.19
C HIS A 69 4.97 21.46 17.74
N HIS A 70 3.80 20.90 17.38
CA HIS A 70 2.68 21.61 16.75
C HIS A 70 1.34 21.20 17.36
N LYS A 71 1.28 21.14 18.70
CA LYS A 71 0.18 20.55 19.46
C LYS A 71 -1.22 20.99 19.01
N LYS A 72 -1.40 22.29 18.74
CA LYS A 72 -2.68 22.83 18.25
C LYS A 72 -3.14 22.18 16.94
N LYS A 73 -2.22 21.99 15.98
CA LYS A 73 -2.56 21.31 14.72
C LYS A 73 -2.81 19.82 14.93
N TRP A 74 -2.03 19.19 15.81
CA TRP A 74 -2.26 17.79 16.19
C TRP A 74 -3.66 17.57 16.79
N GLU A 75 -4.09 18.43 17.72
CA GLU A 75 -5.44 18.37 18.31
C GLU A 75 -6.51 18.54 17.23
N GLU A 76 -6.35 19.52 16.33
CA GLU A 76 -7.28 19.79 15.23
C GLU A 76 -7.50 18.55 14.33
N ILE A 77 -6.40 17.90 13.93
CA ILE A 77 -6.45 16.77 12.98
C ILE A 77 -6.75 15.41 13.63
N THR A 78 -6.59 15.29 14.95
CA THR A 78 -6.89 14.05 15.71
C THR A 78 -8.23 14.10 16.41
N TYR A 79 -8.87 15.27 16.50
CA TYR A 79 -10.16 15.44 17.16
C TYR A 79 -11.27 14.61 16.51
N VAL A 80 -11.98 13.85 17.33
CA VAL A 80 -13.19 13.12 16.98
C VAL A 80 -14.35 13.61 17.86
N PRO A 81 -15.49 14.03 17.27
CA PRO A 81 -16.67 14.42 18.05
C PRO A 81 -17.09 13.30 19.03
N GLY A 82 -17.26 13.65 20.30
CA GLY A 82 -17.63 12.71 21.37
C GLY A 82 -16.45 12.00 22.06
N PHE A 83 -15.27 11.96 21.44
CA PHE A 83 -14.09 11.25 22.00
C PHE A 83 -12.89 12.17 22.29
N GLY A 84 -12.87 13.40 21.74
CA GLY A 84 -11.78 14.35 21.93
C GLY A 84 -10.60 14.10 20.97
N SER A 85 -9.43 14.68 21.30
CA SER A 85 -8.17 14.50 20.57
C SER A 85 -7.37 13.30 21.07
N GLY A 86 -6.43 12.80 20.26
CA GLY A 86 -5.55 11.67 20.62
C GLY A 86 -5.77 10.39 19.80
N GLY A 87 -6.86 10.31 19.04
CA GLY A 87 -7.13 9.22 18.11
C GLY A 87 -6.55 9.44 16.71
N VAL A 88 -6.51 8.39 15.90
CA VAL A 88 -6.26 8.52 14.46
C VAL A 88 -7.57 8.90 13.77
N ASN A 89 -7.71 10.16 13.35
CA ASN A 89 -8.84 10.60 12.53
C ASN A 89 -8.42 10.77 11.07
N SER A 90 -8.60 9.72 10.26
CA SER A 90 -8.22 9.72 8.84
C SER A 90 -8.93 10.81 8.03
N PHE A 91 -10.18 11.14 8.37
CA PHE A 91 -10.96 12.16 7.64
C PHE A 91 -10.37 13.56 7.76
N ARG A 92 -9.74 13.89 8.90
CA ARG A 92 -9.11 15.20 9.12
C ARG A 92 -7.61 15.20 8.82
N SER A 93 -6.92 14.11 9.16
CA SER A 93 -5.49 13.99 8.94
C SER A 93 -5.12 13.88 7.46
N LEU A 94 -5.90 13.17 6.62
CA LEU A 94 -5.59 13.04 5.19
C LEU A 94 -5.60 14.38 4.44
N PRO A 95 -6.64 15.24 4.56
CA PRO A 95 -6.61 16.57 3.96
C PRO A 95 -5.40 17.41 4.38
N PHE A 96 -5.03 17.37 5.66
CA PHE A 96 -3.82 18.04 6.15
C PHE A 96 -2.55 17.47 5.51
N VAL A 97 -2.42 16.15 5.43
CA VAL A 97 -1.28 15.50 4.78
C VAL A 97 -1.14 15.99 3.34
N TYR A 98 -2.24 16.07 2.58
CA TYR A 98 -2.22 16.52 1.19
C TYR A 98 -2.20 18.04 0.98
N SER A 99 -2.46 18.83 2.01
CA SER A 99 -2.42 20.30 1.94
C SER A 99 -1.00 20.83 1.68
N LYS A 100 -0.91 22.10 1.28
CA LYS A 100 0.35 22.86 1.20
C LYS A 100 0.79 23.46 2.54
N ASP A 101 -0.04 23.38 3.56
CA ASP A 101 0.25 23.90 4.90
C ASP A 101 1.26 22.97 5.60
N ASP A 102 2.51 23.41 5.65
CA ASP A 102 3.60 22.71 6.32
C ASP A 102 3.98 23.37 7.67
N LEU A 103 3.15 24.31 8.17
CA LEU A 103 3.36 25.04 9.43
C LEU A 103 4.72 25.78 9.49
N ASP A 104 5.24 26.17 8.32
CA ASP A 104 6.59 26.70 8.12
C ASP A 104 7.72 25.80 8.69
N ASP A 105 7.44 24.51 8.87
CA ASP A 105 8.38 23.53 9.42
C ASP A 105 8.83 22.52 8.36
N LYS A 106 10.14 22.53 8.09
CA LYS A 106 10.78 21.62 7.14
C LYS A 106 10.59 20.14 7.51
N ASN A 107 10.54 19.79 8.79
CA ASN A 107 10.36 18.42 9.25
C ASN A 107 8.93 17.94 8.97
N VAL A 108 7.92 18.78 9.20
CA VAL A 108 6.52 18.48 8.86
C VAL A 108 6.40 18.20 7.37
N ARG A 109 7.01 19.01 6.51
CA ARG A 109 7.04 18.77 5.06
C ARG A 109 7.66 17.43 4.69
N ILE A 110 8.80 17.06 5.30
CA ILE A 110 9.46 15.77 5.06
C ILE A 110 8.56 14.61 5.49
N LEU A 111 7.97 14.68 6.68
CA LEU A 111 7.09 13.65 7.22
C LEU A 111 5.83 13.47 6.36
N LYS A 112 5.19 14.58 5.96
CA LYS A 112 4.05 14.57 5.03
C LYS A 112 4.43 13.91 3.70
N ASN A 113 5.58 14.24 3.13
CA ASN A 113 6.03 13.65 1.86
C ASN A 113 6.31 12.15 1.98
N ASN A 114 6.90 11.69 3.08
CA ASN A 114 7.10 10.26 3.33
C ASN A 114 5.75 9.54 3.45
N TYR A 115 4.81 10.09 4.23
CA TYR A 115 3.50 9.48 4.40
C TYR A 115 2.68 9.48 3.10
N LYS A 116 2.71 10.56 2.30
CA LYS A 116 2.16 10.59 0.94
C LYS A 116 2.75 9.49 0.06
N GLY A 117 4.06 9.28 0.15
CA GLY A 117 4.76 8.23 -0.58
C GLY A 117 4.25 6.83 -0.23
N VAL A 118 3.99 6.58 1.06
CA VAL A 118 3.41 5.32 1.52
C VAL A 118 1.95 5.16 1.07
N ILE A 119 1.12 6.21 1.17
CA ILE A 119 -0.28 6.15 0.69
C ILE A 119 -0.32 5.85 -0.82
N LYS A 120 0.55 6.49 -1.62
CA LYS A 120 0.68 6.18 -3.06
C LYS A 120 1.08 4.74 -3.32
N LEU A 121 2.02 4.20 -2.54
CA LEU A 121 2.40 2.79 -2.63
C LEU A 121 1.20 1.88 -2.31
N LEU A 122 0.48 2.12 -1.21
CA LEU A 122 -0.70 1.34 -0.83
C LEU A 122 -1.78 1.34 -1.90
N LEU A 123 -2.10 2.51 -2.47
CA LEU A 123 -3.06 2.62 -3.57
C LEU A 123 -2.59 1.86 -4.80
N THR A 124 -1.29 1.93 -5.13
CA THR A 124 -0.73 1.19 -6.26
C THR A 124 -0.84 -0.31 -6.02
N VAL A 125 -0.38 -0.79 -4.86
CA VAL A 125 -0.49 -2.19 -4.44
C VAL A 125 -1.94 -2.65 -4.54
N PHE A 126 -2.89 -1.90 -3.98
CA PHE A 126 -4.32 -2.21 -4.03
C PHE A 126 -4.84 -2.41 -5.46
N VAL A 127 -4.57 -1.47 -6.37
CA VAL A 127 -5.03 -1.55 -7.76
C VAL A 127 -4.36 -2.72 -8.49
N THR A 128 -3.03 -2.84 -8.36
CA THR A 128 -2.27 -3.93 -9.00
C THR A 128 -2.61 -5.31 -8.45
N PHE A 129 -3.03 -5.40 -7.19
CA PHE A 129 -3.43 -6.64 -6.55
C PHE A 129 -4.64 -7.27 -7.23
N ILE A 130 -5.63 -6.45 -7.63
CA ILE A 130 -6.78 -6.88 -8.42
C ILE A 130 -6.32 -7.45 -9.77
N ILE A 131 -5.39 -6.76 -10.45
CA ILE A 131 -4.85 -7.21 -11.74
C ILE A 131 -4.11 -8.54 -11.60
N ILE A 132 -3.27 -8.67 -10.57
CA ILE A 132 -2.50 -9.90 -10.30
C ILE A 132 -3.43 -11.06 -9.93
N PHE A 133 -4.47 -10.80 -9.14
CA PHE A 133 -5.49 -11.81 -8.83
C PHE A 133 -6.11 -12.37 -10.11
N LEU A 134 -6.59 -11.49 -10.99
CA LEU A 134 -7.17 -11.91 -12.26
C LEU A 134 -6.15 -12.67 -13.12
N ALA A 135 -4.91 -12.18 -13.23
CA ALA A 135 -3.86 -12.85 -14.00
C ALA A 135 -3.52 -14.26 -13.47
N ILE A 136 -3.63 -14.49 -12.16
CA ILE A 136 -3.38 -15.79 -11.56
C ILE A 136 -4.58 -16.72 -11.73
N MET A 137 -5.79 -16.21 -11.56
CA MET A 137 -7.02 -17.01 -11.56
C MET A 137 -7.57 -17.31 -12.95
N ILE A 138 -7.22 -16.51 -13.98
CA ILE A 138 -7.62 -16.82 -15.35
C ILE A 138 -7.12 -18.21 -15.73
N ASP A 139 -8.06 -19.03 -16.16
CA ASP A 139 -7.82 -20.41 -16.50
C ASP A 139 -7.00 -20.54 -17.78
N SER A 140 -5.98 -21.38 -17.71
CA SER A 140 -5.10 -21.72 -18.82
C SER A 140 -5.89 -22.36 -19.97
N HIS A 141 -6.95 -23.12 -19.66
CA HIS A 141 -7.84 -23.70 -20.67
C HIS A 141 -8.66 -22.66 -21.42
N ALA A 142 -9.24 -21.68 -20.71
CA ALA A 142 -9.98 -20.59 -21.35
C ALA A 142 -9.09 -19.76 -22.29
N ILE A 143 -7.82 -19.52 -21.91
CA ILE A 143 -6.84 -18.86 -22.78
C ILE A 143 -6.56 -19.72 -24.04
N ALA A 144 -6.38 -21.03 -23.86
CA ALA A 144 -6.09 -21.94 -24.96
C ALA A 144 -7.26 -22.08 -25.95
N GLU A 145 -8.50 -22.15 -25.46
CA GLU A 145 -9.69 -22.18 -26.32
C GLU A 145 -9.88 -20.89 -27.09
N PHE A 146 -9.70 -19.74 -26.44
CA PHE A 146 -9.77 -18.44 -27.11
C PHE A 146 -8.69 -18.29 -28.19
N ALA A 147 -7.46 -18.74 -27.92
CA ALA A 147 -6.38 -18.73 -28.91
C ALA A 147 -6.70 -19.60 -30.14
N LYS A 148 -7.31 -20.78 -29.94
CA LYS A 148 -7.77 -21.65 -31.04
C LYS A 148 -8.82 -20.95 -31.89
N LEU A 149 -9.79 -20.27 -31.26
CA LEU A 149 -10.87 -19.55 -31.95
C LEU A 149 -10.37 -18.40 -32.83
N ILE A 150 -9.30 -17.70 -32.42
CA ILE A 150 -8.71 -16.63 -33.24
C ILE A 150 -7.89 -17.18 -34.41
N SER A 151 -7.34 -18.39 -34.26
CA SER A 151 -6.49 -19.02 -35.29
C SER A 151 -7.25 -19.76 -36.39
N SER A 152 -8.57 -19.93 -36.24
CA SER A 152 -9.47 -20.57 -37.21
C SER A 152 -10.20 -19.55 -38.07
#